data_AF-A0A8J7F0N0-F1
#
_entry.id   AF-A0A8J7F0N0-F1
#
_cell.length_a   1.000
_cell.length_b   1.000
_cell.length_c   1.000
_cell.angle_alpha   90.00
_cell.angle_beta   90.00
_cell.angle_gamma   90.00
#
_symmetry.space_group_name_H-M   'P 1'
#
loop_
_entity.id
_entity.type
_entity.pdbx_description
1 polymer ?
#
loop_
_entity_poly.entity_id
_entity_poly.type
_entity_poly.pdbx_seq_one_letter_code
_entity_poly.pdbx_strand_id
1 'polypeptide(L)'
;MQSREGIKPTSIPKRKGICFSYKYFQSNHDKFSVTNNQPEYLVVFLERLRDVSNYSFQELLSNRSKALRCHPIDWSDTTESCFGIPNEDDLVDTPYQFSISSNKYGRVHGFFIEEVFYIVWLDPNHRLYSGKK
;
A
#
# COMPACT_ATOMS: atom_id res chain seq x y z
N MET A 1 -48.30 11.84 -28.38
CA MET A 1 -46.83 11.68 -28.38
C MET A 1 -46.47 10.83 -27.18
N GLN A 2 -45.98 9.60 -27.37
CA GLN A 2 -45.48 8.77 -26.26
C GLN A 2 -44.03 9.15 -25.97
N SER A 3 -43.78 9.61 -24.75
CA SER A 3 -42.44 9.89 -24.23
C SER A 3 -41.65 8.59 -24.13
N ARG A 4 -40.50 8.52 -24.79
CA ARG A 4 -39.54 7.42 -24.60
C ARG A 4 -38.94 7.58 -23.20
N GLU A 5 -39.21 6.65 -22.29
CA GLU A 5 -38.47 6.58 -21.04
C GLU A 5 -37.00 6.34 -21.37
N GLY A 6 -36.15 7.29 -20.96
CA GLY A 6 -34.70 7.19 -21.15
C GLY A 6 -34.13 6.02 -20.36
N ILE A 7 -33.01 5.47 -20.84
CA ILE A 7 -32.27 4.40 -20.17
C ILE A 7 -31.89 4.89 -18.77
N LYS A 8 -32.38 4.20 -17.72
CA LYS A 8 -31.97 4.48 -16.34
C LYS A 8 -30.49 4.12 -16.19
N PRO A 9 -29.63 5.02 -15.69
CA PRO A 9 -28.23 4.69 -15.44
C PRO A 9 -28.13 3.47 -14.53
N THR A 10 -27.35 2.47 -14.93
CA THR A 10 -27.01 1.35 -14.06
C THR A 10 -26.25 1.89 -12.85
N SER A 11 -26.81 1.74 -11.64
CA SER A 11 -26.07 2.09 -10.43
C SER A 11 -24.89 1.13 -10.29
N ILE A 12 -23.68 1.59 -10.59
CA ILE A 12 -22.48 0.83 -10.29
C ILE A 12 -22.35 0.81 -8.76
N PRO A 13 -22.28 -0.36 -8.12
CA PRO A 13 -22.04 -0.42 -6.69
C PRO A 13 -20.77 0.37 -6.36
N LYS A 14 -20.82 1.25 -5.36
CA LYS A 14 -19.61 1.92 -4.87
C LYS A 14 -18.56 0.84 -4.59
N ARG A 15 -17.38 0.98 -5.19
CA ARG A 15 -16.24 0.09 -4.94
C ARG A 15 -15.99 0.09 -3.43
N LYS A 16 -15.98 -1.10 -2.82
CA LYS A 16 -15.83 -1.24 -1.37
C LYS A 16 -14.39 -1.53 -0.92
N GLY A 17 -13.45 -1.59 -1.86
CA GLY A 17 -12.10 -2.10 -1.62
C GLY A 17 -11.01 -1.13 -2.01
N ILE A 18 -9.82 -1.36 -1.46
CA ILE A 18 -8.61 -0.58 -1.73
C ILE A 18 -8.05 -0.91 -3.12
N CYS A 19 -7.56 0.13 -3.80
CA CYS A 19 -6.83 0.01 -5.05
C CYS A 19 -5.33 0.25 -4.82
N PHE A 20 -4.49 -0.26 -5.72
CA PHE A 20 -3.05 -0.02 -5.68
C PHE A 20 -2.60 0.76 -6.90
N SER A 21 -1.75 1.76 -6.68
CA SER A 21 -1.10 2.55 -7.71
C SER A 21 0.41 2.36 -7.63
N TYR A 22 1.05 2.19 -8.78
CA TYR A 22 2.51 2.09 -8.92
C TYR A 22 3.15 3.38 -9.44
N LYS A 23 2.39 4.49 -9.49
CA LYS A 23 2.86 5.78 -10.05
C LYS A 23 4.17 6.26 -9.43
N TYR A 24 4.39 5.98 -8.15
CA TYR A 24 5.57 6.39 -7.38
C TYR A 24 6.48 5.22 -7.00
N PHE A 25 6.30 4.06 -7.65
CA PHE A 25 7.07 2.87 -7.31
C PHE A 25 8.54 3.02 -7.70
N GLN A 26 9.43 2.90 -6.72
CA GLN A 26 10.88 3.04 -6.90
C GLN A 26 11.54 1.67 -7.02
N SER A 27 11.46 1.04 -8.20
CA SER A 27 11.98 -0.32 -8.43
C SER A 27 13.49 -0.47 -8.19
N ASN A 28 14.24 0.63 -8.28
CA ASN A 28 15.70 0.64 -8.21
C ASN A 28 16.22 1.22 -6.89
N HIS A 29 15.40 1.29 -5.83
CA HIS A 29 15.85 1.75 -4.52
C HIS A 29 16.85 0.77 -3.89
N ASP A 30 18.01 1.26 -3.42
CA ASP A 30 19.10 0.41 -2.92
C ASP A 30 18.68 -0.47 -1.72
N LYS A 31 17.84 0.06 -0.83
CA LYS A 31 17.35 -0.67 0.35
C LYS A 31 16.05 -1.42 0.10
N PHE A 32 15.20 -0.89 -0.77
CA PHE A 32 13.77 -1.24 -0.85
C PHE A 32 13.33 -1.63 -2.26
N SER A 33 14.11 -2.54 -2.85
CA SER A 33 13.83 -3.13 -4.14
C SER A 33 13.72 -4.65 -4.05
N VAL A 34 13.16 -5.24 -5.11
CA VAL A 34 12.96 -6.68 -5.23
C VAL A 34 13.90 -7.35 -6.22
N THR A 35 14.84 -6.60 -6.80
CA THR A 35 15.70 -7.02 -7.92
C THR A 35 16.48 -8.30 -7.64
N ASN A 36 16.82 -8.58 -6.36
CA ASN A 36 17.57 -9.76 -5.94
C ASN A 36 16.72 -10.80 -5.17
N ASN A 37 15.39 -10.73 -5.27
CA ASN A 37 14.49 -11.70 -4.61
C ASN A 37 14.20 -12.91 -5.50
N GLN A 38 13.82 -14.01 -4.85
CA GLN A 38 13.33 -15.20 -5.54
C GLN A 38 11.93 -14.94 -6.12
N PRO A 39 11.55 -15.57 -7.26
CA PRO A 39 10.26 -15.35 -7.92
C PRO A 39 9.05 -15.54 -7.00
N GLU A 40 9.12 -16.45 -6.02
CA GLU A 40 8.07 -16.72 -5.04
C GLU A 40 7.70 -15.47 -4.22
N TYR A 41 8.64 -14.54 -4.04
CA TYR A 41 8.35 -13.27 -3.39
C TYR A 41 7.23 -12.51 -4.12
N LEU A 42 7.30 -12.43 -5.45
CA LEU A 42 6.33 -11.70 -6.27
C LEU A 42 4.96 -12.39 -6.21
N VAL A 43 4.93 -13.72 -6.20
CA VAL A 43 3.68 -14.48 -6.06
C VAL A 43 3.00 -14.12 -4.74
N VAL A 44 3.72 -14.20 -3.62
CA VAL A 44 3.16 -13.91 -2.30
C VAL A 44 2.79 -12.43 -2.15
N PHE A 45 3.56 -11.53 -2.75
CA PHE A 45 3.23 -10.11 -2.81
C PHE A 45 1.91 -9.85 -3.54
N LEU A 46 1.71 -10.47 -4.72
CA LEU A 46 0.47 -10.31 -5.49
C LEU A 46 -0.74 -10.91 -4.76
N GLU A 47 -0.58 -12.09 -4.13
CA GLU A 47 -1.62 -12.68 -3.29
C GLU A 47 -1.98 -11.76 -2.12
N ARG A 48 -0.97 -11.13 -1.51
CA ARG A 48 -1.21 -10.18 -0.45
C ARG A 48 -1.97 -8.96 -0.93
N LEU A 49 -1.62 -8.37 -2.07
CA LEU A 49 -2.36 -7.24 -2.63
C LEU A 49 -3.82 -7.63 -2.90
N ARG A 50 -4.08 -8.82 -3.45
CA ARG A 50 -5.43 -9.36 -3.62
C ARG A 50 -6.17 -9.43 -2.28
N ASP A 51 -5.54 -9.93 -1.23
CA ASP A 51 -6.22 -10.07 0.07
C ASP A 51 -6.49 -8.69 0.70
N VAL A 52 -5.53 -7.76 0.60
CA VAL A 52 -5.66 -6.39 1.13
C VAL A 52 -6.70 -5.57 0.36
N SER A 53 -6.88 -5.79 -0.95
CA SER A 53 -7.87 -5.06 -1.75
C SER A 53 -9.32 -5.36 -1.36
N ASN A 54 -9.58 -6.43 -0.61
CA ASN A 54 -10.91 -6.77 -0.12
C ASN A 54 -11.33 -5.97 1.12
N TYR A 55 -10.40 -5.25 1.76
CA TYR A 55 -10.71 -4.37 2.88
C TYR A 55 -11.11 -2.99 2.37
N SER A 56 -12.06 -2.35 3.06
CA SER A 56 -12.26 -0.91 2.98
C SER A 56 -11.11 -0.17 3.67
N PHE A 57 -10.94 1.11 3.33
CA PHE A 57 -9.95 1.99 3.96
C PHE A 57 -10.10 2.01 5.50
N GLN A 58 -11.34 2.14 6.00
CA GLN A 58 -11.61 2.17 7.45
C GLN A 58 -11.28 0.84 8.13
N GLU A 59 -11.60 -0.29 7.51
CA GLU A 59 -11.24 -1.61 8.04
C GLU A 59 -9.73 -1.77 8.08
N LEU A 60 -9.01 -1.34 7.04
CA LEU A 60 -7.57 -1.48 7.00
C LEU A 60 -6.87 -0.70 8.12
N LEU A 61 -7.30 0.55 8.36
CA LEU A 61 -6.69 1.41 9.38
C LEU A 61 -7.07 1.04 10.82
N SER A 62 -8.29 0.50 11.02
CA SER A 62 -8.75 0.03 12.32
C SER A 62 -8.23 -1.38 12.68
N ASN A 63 -7.85 -2.17 11.68
CA ASN A 63 -7.38 -3.54 11.87
C ASN A 63 -5.95 -3.58 12.40
N ARG A 64 -5.83 -3.60 13.73
CA ARG A 64 -4.57 -3.79 14.48
C ARG A 64 -4.09 -5.24 14.53
N SER A 65 -4.64 -6.16 13.72
CA SER A 65 -4.24 -7.56 13.78
C SER A 65 -2.76 -7.72 13.48
N LYS A 66 -2.12 -8.67 14.19
CA LYS A 66 -0.70 -9.03 13.99
C LYS A 66 -0.40 -9.51 12.58
N ALA A 67 -1.41 -9.93 11.82
CA ALA A 67 -1.27 -10.43 10.47
C ALA A 67 -1.19 -9.28 9.45
N LEU A 68 -2.05 -8.26 9.55
CA LEU A 68 -2.08 -7.16 8.59
C LEU A 68 -1.02 -6.09 8.88
N ARG A 69 -0.88 -5.72 10.17
CA ARG A 69 0.02 -4.66 10.65
C ARG A 69 0.02 -3.42 9.75
N CYS A 70 -1.15 -2.98 9.30
CA CYS A 70 -1.25 -1.69 8.62
C CYS A 70 -1.14 -0.58 9.67
N HIS A 71 -0.09 0.23 9.61
CA HIS A 71 0.12 1.32 10.54
C HIS A 71 0.94 2.45 9.92
N PRO A 72 0.80 3.68 10.45
CA PRO A 72 1.64 4.79 10.04
C PRO A 72 3.13 4.49 10.22
N ILE A 73 3.96 5.08 9.37
CA ILE A 73 5.41 5.14 9.54
C ILE A 73 5.73 6.41 10.35
N ASP A 74 6.52 6.25 11.41
CA ASP A 74 7.10 7.36 12.14
C ASP A 74 8.54 7.56 11.64
N TRP A 75 8.75 8.61 10.84
CA TRP A 75 10.05 8.90 10.24
C TRP A 75 11.16 9.16 11.28
N SER A 76 10.79 9.52 12.52
CA SER A 76 11.78 9.76 13.58
C SER A 76 12.44 8.48 14.10
N ASP A 77 11.87 7.30 13.82
CA ASP A 77 12.37 5.98 14.23
C ASP A 77 12.84 5.12 13.03
N THR A 78 13.09 5.75 11.88
CA THR A 78 13.47 5.04 10.65
C THR A 78 14.83 5.47 10.12
N THR A 79 15.38 4.66 9.20
CA THR A 79 16.64 4.95 8.52
C THR A 79 16.48 5.93 7.35
N GLU A 80 15.24 6.30 7.02
CA GLU A 80 14.88 7.33 6.04
C GLU A 80 14.04 8.41 6.72
N SER A 81 14.00 9.61 6.15
CA SER A 81 13.19 10.73 6.64
C SER A 81 11.95 11.05 5.80
N CYS A 82 11.87 10.49 4.59
CA CYS A 82 10.77 10.65 3.62
C CYS A 82 10.92 9.61 2.50
N PHE A 83 9.93 9.49 1.61
CA PHE A 83 9.98 8.64 0.42
C PHE A 83 10.89 9.19 -0.70
N GLY A 84 11.15 10.50 -0.71
CA GLY A 84 11.90 11.19 -1.75
C GLY A 84 11.14 11.31 -3.07
N ILE A 85 9.81 11.44 -3.04
CA ILE A 85 8.99 11.59 -4.27
C ILE A 85 8.71 13.07 -4.60
N PRO A 86 8.42 13.42 -5.87
CA PRO A 86 8.09 14.80 -6.21
C PRO A 86 6.84 15.30 -5.48
N ASN A 87 6.93 16.50 -4.89
CA ASN A 87 5.86 17.16 -4.10
C ASN A 87 5.35 16.30 -2.93
N GLU A 88 6.24 15.55 -2.28
CA GLU A 88 5.86 14.65 -1.19
C GLU A 88 5.11 15.36 -0.06
N ASP A 89 5.59 16.53 0.37
CA ASP A 89 4.98 17.30 1.47
C ASP A 89 3.52 17.70 1.19
N ASP A 90 3.15 17.86 -0.09
CA ASP A 90 1.78 18.20 -0.51
C ASP A 90 0.92 16.95 -0.74
N LEU A 91 1.54 15.81 -1.06
CA LEU A 91 0.87 14.58 -1.48
C LEU A 91 0.66 13.57 -0.34
N VAL A 92 1.59 13.53 0.60
CA VAL A 92 1.68 12.49 1.63
C VAL A 92 1.30 13.09 2.98
N ASP A 93 0.02 12.98 3.33
CA ASP A 93 -0.46 13.36 4.66
C ASP A 93 0.07 12.39 5.74
N THR A 94 -0.05 11.08 5.49
CA THR A 94 0.47 10.05 6.40
C THR A 94 1.14 8.93 5.61
N PRO A 95 2.43 8.63 5.87
CA PRO A 95 3.09 7.45 5.33
C PRO A 95 2.60 6.21 6.07
N TYR A 96 2.42 5.11 5.35
CA TYR A 96 1.91 3.85 5.87
C TYR A 96 2.77 2.67 5.45
N GLN A 97 2.73 1.63 6.26
CA GLN A 97 3.24 0.31 5.91
C GLN A 97 2.24 -0.78 6.23
N PHE A 98 2.30 -1.88 5.50
CA PHE A 98 1.64 -3.14 5.86
C PHE A 98 2.55 -4.33 5.57
N SER A 99 2.38 -5.42 6.31
CA SER A 99 3.20 -6.62 6.14
C SER A 99 2.76 -7.43 4.93
N ILE A 100 3.71 -8.03 4.20
CA ILE A 100 3.37 -8.95 3.08
C ILE A 100 2.86 -10.28 3.63
N SER A 101 3.49 -10.76 4.69
CA SER A 101 3.08 -11.93 5.47
C SER A 101 3.45 -11.71 6.94
N SER A 102 3.18 -12.66 7.83
CA SER A 102 3.58 -12.63 9.24
C SER A 102 5.12 -12.60 9.39
N ASN A 103 5.72 -11.44 9.11
CA ASN A 103 7.14 -11.10 9.12
C ASN A 103 8.08 -11.86 8.17
N LYS A 104 7.60 -12.80 7.34
CA LYS A 104 8.48 -13.59 6.46
C LYS A 104 8.92 -12.86 5.18
N TYR A 105 8.02 -12.11 4.56
CA TYR A 105 8.25 -11.51 3.23
C TYR A 105 8.38 -9.98 3.26
N GLY A 106 8.70 -9.40 4.42
CA GLY A 106 8.89 -7.96 4.50
C GLY A 106 7.60 -7.14 4.53
N ARG A 107 7.72 -5.88 4.08
CA ARG A 107 6.66 -4.88 4.13
C ARG A 107 6.52 -4.12 2.81
N VAL A 108 5.34 -3.56 2.61
CA VAL A 108 5.06 -2.59 1.55
C VAL A 108 4.95 -1.23 2.22
N HIS A 109 5.63 -0.23 1.67
CA HIS A 109 5.56 1.16 2.16
C HIS A 109 4.97 2.07 1.09
N GLY A 110 4.17 3.02 1.53
CA GLY A 110 3.43 3.91 0.65
C GLY A 110 2.51 4.83 1.41
N PHE A 111 1.51 5.38 0.72
CA PHE A 111 0.56 6.32 1.31
C PHE A 111 -0.79 6.22 0.61
N PHE A 112 -1.82 6.76 1.25
CA PHE A 112 -3.17 6.79 0.69
C PHE A 112 -3.50 8.15 0.10
N ILE A 113 -4.16 8.14 -1.06
CA ILE A 113 -5.03 9.23 -1.50
C ILE A 113 -6.40 8.58 -1.70
N GLU A 114 -7.37 8.96 -0.86
CA GLU A 114 -8.68 8.28 -0.77
C GLU A 114 -8.50 6.76 -0.58
N GLU A 115 -9.18 5.91 -1.36
CA GLU A 115 -9.05 4.45 -1.29
C GLU A 115 -7.93 3.87 -2.15
N VAL A 116 -7.00 4.70 -2.64
CA VAL A 116 -5.86 4.26 -3.46
C VAL A 116 -4.58 4.29 -2.62
N PHE A 117 -3.98 3.11 -2.42
CA PHE A 117 -2.65 2.99 -1.84
C PHE A 117 -1.59 3.12 -2.92
N TYR A 118 -0.79 4.17 -2.86
CA TYR A 118 0.36 4.39 -3.74
C TYR A 118 1.56 3.67 -3.17
N ILE A 119 1.96 2.58 -3.82
CA ILE A 119 3.13 1.79 -3.45
C ILE A 119 4.38 2.56 -3.88
N VAL A 120 5.27 2.83 -2.92
CA VAL A 120 6.56 3.50 -3.17
C VAL A 120 7.69 2.50 -3.06
N TRP A 121 7.71 1.71 -1.99
CA TRP A 121 8.81 0.81 -1.66
C TRP A 121 8.33 -0.61 -1.35
N LEU A 122 9.19 -1.58 -1.68
CA LEU A 122 9.07 -2.95 -1.22
C LEU A 122 10.28 -3.27 -0.35
N ASP A 123 10.04 -3.57 0.92
CA ASP A 123 11.09 -3.79 1.92
C ASP A 123 11.11 -5.27 2.34
N PRO A 124 11.66 -6.18 1.50
CA PRO A 124 11.72 -7.61 1.79
C PRO A 124 12.54 -7.93 3.04
N ASN A 125 13.48 -7.06 3.40
CA ASN A 125 14.49 -7.30 4.44
C ASN A 125 14.23 -6.53 5.74
N HIS A 126 13.07 -5.87 5.88
CA HIS A 126 12.71 -5.04 7.05
C HIS A 126 13.76 -3.98 7.40
N ARG A 127 14.34 -3.33 6.39
CA ARG A 127 15.44 -2.38 6.51
C ARG A 127 15.02 -0.96 6.86
N LEU A 128 13.71 -0.65 6.82
CA LEU A 128 13.25 0.70 7.12
C LEU A 128 13.59 1.09 8.57
N TYR A 129 13.44 0.17 9.52
CA TYR A 129 13.77 0.37 10.93
C TYR A 129 15.17 -0.16 11.22
N SER A 130 15.95 0.59 12.01
CA SER A 130 17.37 0.28 12.27
C SER A 130 17.61 -0.96 13.14
N GLY A 131 16.56 -1.66 13.58
CA GLY A 131 16.65 -2.87 14.40
C GLY A 131 17.22 -2.66 15.81
N LYS A 132 17.58 -1.42 16.18
CA LYS A 132 18.00 -1.05 17.54
C LYS A 132 16.76 -0.82 18.39
N LYS A 133 16.44 -1.78 19.24
CA LYS A 133 15.79 -1.53 20.52
C LYS A 133 16.82 -1.73 21.62
#